data_AF-A0A1E4B9S7-F1
#
_entry.id   AF-A0A1E4B9S7-F1
#
_cell.length_a   1.000
_cell.length_b   1.000
_cell.length_c   1.000
_cell.angle_alpha   90.00
_cell.angle_beta   90.00
_cell.angle_gamma   90.00
#
_symmetry.space_group_name_H-M   'P 1'
#
loop_
_entity.id
_entity.type
_entity.pdbx_description
1 polymer ?
#
loop_
_entity_poly.entity_id
_entity_poly.type
_entity_poly.pdbx_seq_one_letter_code
_entity_poly.pdbx_strand_id
1 'polypeptide(L)'
;MVAGTASLLAYLLVAFVILPDDVAVGDVTVPGVVGLTQADAQRRLTTLGLEAKTGESRYSADAPKSTVLAQNPPSGTTVPPGTAVTLDISAGQQRATIPPLAGLSRRDAEGELAQAGLQLGQVTTQPSDSARGLVIASNPSEGQVVPQGTRVDLVVSAGPASLTMPDVVGHDLASANALLAQLGFPTGPLEYDPSATFPAGTVVAQTPAAGSAVAAGTIVTLRIAGTR
;
A
#
# COMPACT_ATOMS: atom_id res chain seq x y z
N MET A 1 36.49 44.59 -31.06
CA MET A 1 35.66 43.37 -31.22
C MET A 1 35.52 42.70 -29.87
N VAL A 2 34.35 42.12 -29.60
CA VAL A 2 33.98 41.47 -28.33
C VAL A 2 34.12 39.94 -28.48
N ALA A 3 34.13 39.25 -27.34
CA ALA A 3 33.95 37.80 -27.14
C ALA A 3 35.19 36.91 -27.37
N GLY A 4 35.38 35.84 -26.57
CA GLY A 4 34.61 35.42 -25.39
C GLY A 4 35.09 34.03 -24.91
N THR A 5 35.25 33.82 -23.59
CA THR A 5 34.28 33.16 -22.68
C THR A 5 34.14 31.65 -22.84
N ALA A 6 33.93 30.82 -21.82
CA ALA A 6 34.09 30.94 -20.35
C ALA A 6 33.74 29.58 -19.72
N SER A 7 34.15 29.30 -18.47
CA SER A 7 33.29 28.69 -17.43
C SER A 7 33.94 28.71 -16.05
N LEU A 8 33.22 29.30 -15.09
CA LEU A 8 33.57 29.56 -13.67
C LEU A 8 32.28 29.42 -12.83
N LEU A 9 32.27 29.35 -11.49
CA LEU A 9 33.20 28.91 -10.44
C LEU A 9 32.45 29.18 -9.11
N ALA A 10 32.21 28.18 -8.27
CA ALA A 10 31.48 28.38 -7.00
C ALA A 10 32.18 27.73 -5.79
N TYR A 11 33.32 28.28 -5.38
CA TYR A 11 33.86 28.11 -4.03
C TYR A 11 33.24 29.19 -3.14
N LEU A 12 32.56 28.80 -2.05
CA LEU A 12 31.97 29.76 -1.12
C LEU A 12 33.02 30.24 -0.12
N LEU A 13 33.50 31.47 -0.35
CA LEU A 13 34.52 32.13 0.46
C LEU A 13 33.83 32.94 1.57
N VAL A 14 33.96 32.50 2.82
CA VAL A 14 33.44 33.24 3.99
C VAL A 14 34.48 34.26 4.44
N ALA A 15 34.09 35.54 4.44
CA ALA A 15 34.97 36.63 4.83
C ALA A 15 35.18 36.69 6.36
N PHE A 16 36.44 36.84 6.78
CA PHE A 16 36.84 36.93 8.19
C PHE A 16 36.87 38.41 8.63
N VAL A 17 36.01 38.78 9.58
CA VAL A 17 36.02 40.13 10.17
C VAL A 17 36.94 40.13 11.38
N ILE A 18 37.99 40.96 11.35
CA ILE A 18 38.97 41.07 12.43
C ILE A 18 38.45 42.05 13.48
N LEU A 19 38.24 41.55 14.71
CA LEU A 19 38.12 42.33 15.94
C LEU A 19 39.28 41.95 16.87
N PRO A 20 39.99 42.90 17.49
CA PRO A 20 41.08 42.60 18.40
C PRO A 20 40.61 42.52 19.86
N ASP A 21 40.80 41.37 20.50
CA ASP A 21 41.30 41.26 21.88
C ASP A 21 41.60 39.79 22.22
N ASP A 22 42.82 39.51 22.69
CA ASP A 22 43.28 38.16 23.05
C ASP A 22 42.62 37.67 24.36
N VAL A 23 41.52 36.93 24.23
CA VAL A 23 41.18 35.87 25.19
C VAL A 23 41.57 34.53 24.58
N ALA A 24 42.73 34.01 25.00
CA ALA A 24 43.18 32.64 24.71
C ALA A 24 42.33 31.61 25.47
N VAL A 25 41.03 31.55 25.17
CA VAL A 25 40.18 30.41 25.49
C VAL A 25 40.67 29.23 24.66
N GLY A 26 41.34 28.28 25.32
CA GLY A 26 41.95 27.13 24.65
C GLY A 26 40.94 26.36 23.80
N ASP A 27 41.41 25.85 22.66
CA ASP A 27 40.55 25.20 21.68
C ASP A 27 39.74 24.03 22.28
N VAL A 28 38.50 23.91 21.83
CA VAL A 28 37.55 22.90 22.29
C VAL A 28 37.57 21.71 21.35
N THR A 29 37.68 20.51 21.90
CA THR A 29 37.52 19.26 21.14
C THR A 29 36.04 18.97 20.91
N VAL A 30 35.63 18.87 19.66
CA VAL A 30 34.24 18.56 19.26
C VAL A 30 33.86 17.15 19.76
N PRO A 31 32.80 17.01 20.58
CA PRO A 31 32.36 15.73 21.09
C PRO A 31 31.62 14.91 20.03
N GLY A 32 31.58 13.59 20.22
CA GLY A 32 30.71 12.70 19.46
C GLY A 32 29.25 12.87 19.89
N VAL A 33 28.39 13.23 18.94
CA VAL A 33 26.94 13.41 19.15
C VAL A 33 26.07 12.61 18.18
N VAL A 34 26.67 11.92 17.19
CA VAL A 34 25.98 10.94 16.34
C VAL A 34 25.31 9.86 17.20
N GLY A 35 24.06 9.51 16.88
CA GLY A 35 23.23 8.58 17.63
C GLY A 35 22.51 9.18 18.86
N LEU A 36 22.87 10.39 19.30
CA LEU A 36 22.11 11.10 20.35
C LEU A 36 20.83 11.74 19.77
N THR A 37 19.90 12.10 20.64
CA THR A 37 18.80 13.00 20.24
C THR A 37 19.36 14.39 19.91
N GLN A 38 18.68 15.14 19.04
CA GLN A 38 19.02 16.52 18.71
C GLN A 38 19.14 17.40 19.97
N ALA A 39 18.27 17.19 20.97
CA ALA A 39 18.29 17.92 22.23
C ALA A 39 19.50 17.55 23.11
N ASP A 40 19.89 16.28 23.17
CA ASP A 40 21.08 15.82 23.90
C ASP A 40 22.37 16.29 23.22
N ALA A 41 22.43 16.20 21.90
CA ALA A 41 23.52 16.72 21.08
C ALA A 41 23.71 18.23 21.30
N GLN A 42 22.61 19.01 21.22
CA GLN A 42 22.64 20.44 21.47
C GLN A 42 23.14 20.76 22.89
N ARG A 43 22.62 20.09 23.93
CA ARG A 43 23.09 20.27 25.31
C ARG A 43 24.57 19.93 25.47
N ARG A 44 25.04 18.86 24.84
CA ARG A 44 26.45 18.43 24.93
C ARG A 44 27.40 19.41 24.24
N LEU A 45 26.98 20.01 23.13
CA LEU A 45 27.75 21.03 22.40
C LEU A 45 27.80 22.35 23.17
N THR A 46 26.65 22.86 23.62
CA THR A 46 26.59 24.16 24.33
C THR A 46 27.29 24.12 25.69
N THR A 47 27.31 22.96 26.38
CA THR A 47 28.10 22.77 27.61
C THR A 47 29.60 22.97 27.40
N LEU A 48 30.11 22.73 26.19
CA LEU A 48 31.51 22.94 25.80
C LEU A 48 31.73 24.29 25.08
N GLY A 49 30.74 25.18 25.08
CA GLY A 49 30.83 26.47 24.39
C GLY A 49 30.77 26.37 22.87
N LEU A 50 30.31 25.25 22.29
CA LEU A 50 30.08 25.09 20.85
C LEU A 50 28.64 25.41 20.48
N GLU A 51 28.41 25.95 19.28
CA GLU A 51 27.07 26.15 18.75
C GLU A 51 26.56 24.87 18.06
N ALA A 52 25.29 24.52 18.24
CA ALA A 52 24.64 23.46 17.47
C ALA A 52 23.78 24.07 16.36
N LYS A 53 24.06 23.74 15.09
CA LYS A 53 23.23 24.13 13.94
C LYS A 53 22.56 22.90 13.35
N THR A 54 21.28 23.02 12.99
CA THR A 54 20.57 21.93 12.31
C THR A 54 20.93 21.97 10.83
N GLY A 55 21.47 20.85 10.33
CA GLY A 55 21.85 20.63 8.94
C GLY A 55 20.70 20.03 8.13
N GLU A 56 20.99 19.03 7.31
CA GLU A 56 19.97 18.37 6.51
C GLU A 56 19.09 17.42 7.34
N SER A 57 17.82 17.34 6.97
CA SER A 57 16.90 16.32 7.48
C SER A 57 16.84 15.18 6.48
N ARG A 58 17.22 13.96 6.87
CA ARG A 58 17.25 12.78 5.98
C ARG A 58 16.43 11.63 6.56
N TYR A 59 15.69 10.90 5.73
CA TYR A 59 15.02 9.68 6.16
C TYR A 59 16.05 8.60 6.52
N SER A 60 15.75 7.79 7.54
CA SER A 60 16.59 6.68 8.00
C SER A 60 15.73 5.50 8.43
N ALA A 61 16.12 4.30 8.02
CA ALA A 61 15.49 3.06 8.47
C ALA A 61 15.82 2.77 9.95
N ASP A 62 17.06 3.08 10.35
CA ASP A 62 17.69 2.60 11.58
C ASP A 62 17.68 3.64 12.72
N ALA A 63 17.56 4.93 12.40
CA ALA A 63 17.56 6.02 13.37
C ALA A 63 16.16 6.61 13.58
N PRO A 64 15.63 6.65 14.83
CA PRO A 64 14.40 7.34 15.16
C PRO A 64 14.39 8.81 14.71
N LYS A 65 13.19 9.39 14.55
CA LYS A 65 13.05 10.81 14.24
C LYS A 65 13.72 11.66 15.33
N SER A 66 14.40 12.73 14.91
CA SER A 66 15.17 13.64 15.78
C SER A 66 16.45 13.05 16.41
N THR A 67 16.96 11.92 15.89
CA THR A 67 18.31 11.42 16.18
C THR A 67 19.35 12.03 15.23
N VAL A 68 20.55 12.36 15.72
CA VAL A 68 21.67 12.85 14.90
C VAL A 68 22.26 11.71 14.05
N LEU A 69 22.25 11.89 12.73
CA LEU A 69 22.80 10.95 11.75
C LEU A 69 24.28 11.23 11.45
N ALA A 70 24.64 12.51 11.31
CA ALA A 70 26.01 12.95 11.06
C ALA A 70 26.27 14.30 11.73
N GLN A 71 27.55 14.61 11.94
CA GLN A 71 28.00 15.89 12.47
C GLN A 71 29.18 16.42 11.65
N ASN A 72 29.28 17.74 11.51
CA ASN A 72 30.41 18.41 10.90
C ASN A 72 30.70 19.72 11.69
N PRO A 73 31.90 19.92 12.28
CA PRO A 73 33.08 19.05 12.24
C PRO A 73 32.91 17.66 12.88
N PRO A 74 33.72 16.66 12.45
CA PRO A 74 33.67 15.31 13.03
C PRO A 74 34.19 15.31 14.47
N SER A 75 33.78 14.30 15.24
CA SER A 75 34.22 14.10 16.63
C SER A 75 35.74 14.03 16.73
N GLY A 76 36.31 14.64 17.77
CA GLY A 76 37.76 14.71 17.97
C GLY A 76 38.45 15.87 17.23
N THR A 77 37.74 16.62 16.39
CA THR A 77 38.28 17.85 15.79
C THR A 77 38.45 18.93 16.86
N THR A 78 39.61 19.57 16.89
CA THR A 78 39.89 20.72 17.77
C THR A 78 39.49 22.01 17.04
N VAL A 79 38.66 22.84 17.67
CA VAL A 79 38.10 24.07 17.06
C VAL A 79 38.01 25.22 18.09
N PRO A 80 37.98 26.49 17.66
CA PRO A 80 37.73 27.60 18.57
C PRO A 80 36.36 27.50 19.25
N PRO A 81 36.21 28.01 20.49
CA PRO A 81 34.90 28.20 21.12
C PRO A 81 33.95 29.03 20.23
N GLY A 82 32.65 28.80 20.35
CA GLY A 82 31.63 29.39 19.48
C GLY A 82 31.54 28.77 18.08
N THR A 83 32.44 27.84 17.71
CA THR A 83 32.34 27.14 16.43
C THR A 83 31.02 26.39 16.33
N ALA A 84 30.36 26.54 15.18
CA ALA A 84 29.12 25.85 14.88
C ALA A 84 29.37 24.44 14.35
N VAL A 85 28.79 23.46 15.05
CA VAL A 85 28.71 22.06 14.63
C VAL A 85 27.35 21.85 13.98
N THR A 86 27.37 21.59 12.67
CA THR A 86 26.19 21.24 11.89
C THR A 86 25.82 19.78 12.13
N LEU A 87 24.55 19.51 12.42
CA LEU A 87 24.02 18.19 12.72
C LEU A 87 22.99 17.78 11.66
N ASP A 88 23.26 16.74 10.89
CA ASP A 88 22.25 16.12 10.03
C ASP A 88 21.33 15.26 10.90
N ILE A 89 20.01 15.44 10.76
CA ILE A 89 19.01 14.88 11.66
C ILE A 89 18.15 13.85 10.92
N SER A 90 17.81 12.76 11.60
CA SER A 90 16.86 11.78 11.10
C SER A 90 15.44 12.35 11.07
N ALA A 91 14.82 12.32 9.89
CA ALA A 91 13.39 12.53 9.70
C ALA A 91 12.55 11.34 10.24
N GLY A 92 13.20 10.24 10.64
CA GLY A 92 12.62 8.93 10.90
C GLY A 92 12.52 8.09 9.62
N GLN A 93 11.79 6.98 9.70
CA GLN A 93 11.49 6.15 8.54
C GLN A 93 10.57 6.88 7.56
N GLN A 94 10.81 6.73 6.25
CA GLN A 94 9.88 7.20 5.24
C GLN A 94 8.56 6.42 5.35
N ARG A 95 7.43 7.12 5.24
CA ARG A 95 6.09 6.55 5.42
C ARG A 95 5.21 6.82 4.21
N ALA A 96 4.27 5.90 3.99
CA ALA A 96 3.25 5.96 2.96
C ALA A 96 1.87 5.77 3.60
N THR A 97 0.85 6.38 2.99
CA THR A 97 -0.56 6.15 3.37
C THR A 97 -1.12 5.05 2.48
N ILE A 98 -1.86 4.10 3.06
CA ILE A 98 -2.52 3.05 2.29
C ILE A 98 -3.68 3.69 1.49
N PRO A 99 -3.68 3.57 0.15
CA PRO A 99 -4.73 4.14 -0.70
C PRO A 99 -6.09 3.45 -0.48
N PRO A 100 -7.19 4.01 -1.00
CA PRO A 100 -8.48 3.31 -1.05
C PRO A 100 -8.37 2.11 -2.01
N LEU A 101 -8.55 0.90 -1.48
CA LEU A 101 -8.38 -0.34 -2.25
C LEU A 101 -9.70 -1.10 -2.45
N ALA A 102 -10.72 -0.82 -1.64
CA ALA A 102 -12.02 -1.48 -1.73
C ALA A 102 -12.70 -1.22 -3.09
N GLY A 103 -13.29 -2.27 -3.67
CA GLY A 103 -13.96 -2.22 -4.97
C GLY A 103 -13.03 -2.24 -6.21
N LEU A 104 -11.71 -2.14 -6.04
CA LEU A 104 -10.75 -2.30 -7.14
C LEU A 104 -10.58 -3.78 -7.52
N SER A 105 -10.14 -4.06 -8.74
CA SER A 105 -9.63 -5.40 -9.07
C SER A 105 -8.30 -5.63 -8.36
N ARG A 106 -7.91 -6.89 -8.14
CA ARG A 106 -6.58 -7.23 -7.59
C ARG A 106 -5.45 -6.52 -8.35
N ARG A 107 -5.53 -6.44 -9.69
CA ARG A 107 -4.49 -5.83 -10.54
C ARG A 107 -4.37 -4.34 -10.31
N ASP A 108 -5.50 -3.64 -10.19
CA ASP A 108 -5.51 -2.20 -10.01
C ASP A 108 -5.07 -1.84 -8.58
N ALA A 109 -5.51 -2.62 -7.58
CA ALA A 109 -5.04 -2.53 -6.20
C ALA A 109 -3.51 -2.73 -6.07
N GLU A 110 -2.94 -3.69 -6.81
CA GLU A 110 -1.48 -3.90 -6.89
C GLU A 110 -0.77 -2.69 -7.51
N GLY A 111 -1.38 -2.04 -8.50
CA GLY A 111 -0.89 -0.79 -9.10
C GLY A 111 -0.93 0.42 -8.14
N GLU A 112 -2.02 0.60 -7.41
CA GLU A 112 -2.16 1.67 -6.40
C GLU A 112 -1.16 1.48 -5.24
N LEU A 113 -0.98 0.24 -4.76
CA LEU A 113 0.05 -0.08 -3.77
C LEU A 113 1.46 0.28 -4.27
N ALA A 114 1.80 -0.10 -5.50
CA ALA A 114 3.11 0.21 -6.08
C ALA A 114 3.34 1.72 -6.23
N GLN A 115 2.32 2.49 -6.64
CA GLN A 115 2.39 3.96 -6.72
C GLN A 115 2.59 4.61 -5.34
N ALA A 116 1.96 4.07 -4.29
CA ALA A 116 2.16 4.48 -2.90
C ALA A 116 3.53 4.06 -2.32
N GLY A 117 4.34 3.30 -3.06
CA GLY A 117 5.60 2.73 -2.55
C GLY A 117 5.39 1.60 -1.54
N LEU A 118 4.24 0.94 -1.56
CA LEU A 118 3.87 -0.22 -0.77
C LEU A 118 4.06 -1.50 -1.60
N GLN A 119 3.94 -2.66 -0.95
CA GLN A 119 4.07 -3.96 -1.60
C GLN A 119 2.80 -4.79 -1.46
N LEU A 120 2.49 -5.62 -2.46
CA LEU A 120 1.45 -6.63 -2.32
C LEU A 120 1.89 -7.71 -1.31
N GLY A 121 1.01 -7.99 -0.36
CA GLY A 121 1.14 -9.07 0.62
C GLY A 121 0.49 -10.38 0.15
N GLN A 122 -0.12 -11.10 1.08
CA GLN A 122 -0.97 -12.25 0.79
C GLN A 122 -2.28 -11.82 0.15
N VAL A 123 -2.83 -12.64 -0.73
CA VAL A 123 -4.17 -12.45 -1.29
C VAL A 123 -5.03 -13.63 -0.88
N THR A 124 -6.05 -13.38 -0.07
CA THR A 124 -7.04 -14.37 0.35
C THR A 124 -8.38 -14.11 -0.33
N THR A 125 -9.22 -15.14 -0.42
CA THR A 125 -10.57 -15.02 -0.98
C THR A 125 -11.62 -15.35 0.07
N GLN A 126 -12.67 -14.54 0.15
CA GLN A 126 -13.78 -14.72 1.10
C GLN A 126 -15.11 -14.46 0.39
N PRO A 127 -16.19 -15.20 0.71
CA PRO A 127 -17.52 -14.87 0.21
C PRO A 127 -17.98 -13.48 0.64
N SER A 128 -18.54 -12.70 -0.28
CA SER A 128 -19.19 -11.42 0.00
C SER A 128 -20.18 -11.05 -1.10
N ASP A 129 -21.08 -10.10 -0.83
CA ASP A 129 -22.06 -9.63 -1.83
C ASP A 129 -21.43 -8.80 -2.97
N SER A 130 -20.14 -8.49 -2.88
CA SER A 130 -19.39 -7.82 -3.96
C SER A 130 -19.12 -8.78 -5.12
N ALA A 131 -19.01 -8.26 -6.34
CA ALA A 131 -18.65 -9.07 -7.49
C ALA A 131 -17.31 -9.81 -7.29
N ARG A 132 -17.24 -11.05 -7.77
CA ARG A 132 -16.04 -11.91 -7.66
C ARG A 132 -14.82 -11.22 -8.25
N GLY A 133 -13.70 -11.23 -7.53
CA GLY A 133 -12.43 -10.66 -7.97
C GLY A 133 -12.19 -9.20 -7.57
N LEU A 134 -13.17 -8.53 -6.96
CA LEU A 134 -12.99 -7.22 -6.35
C LEU A 134 -12.39 -7.34 -4.95
N VAL A 135 -11.50 -6.41 -4.58
CA VAL A 135 -10.98 -6.28 -3.21
C VAL A 135 -12.10 -5.80 -2.28
N ILE A 136 -12.25 -6.45 -1.13
CA ILE A 136 -13.28 -6.13 -0.12
C ILE A 136 -12.68 -5.60 1.18
N ALA A 137 -11.42 -5.91 1.46
CA ALA A 137 -10.66 -5.38 2.59
C ALA A 137 -9.15 -5.45 2.32
N SER A 138 -8.37 -4.65 3.04
CA SER A 138 -6.92 -4.74 3.10
C SER A 138 -6.44 -4.80 4.54
N ASN A 139 -5.27 -5.41 4.77
CA ASN A 139 -4.55 -5.38 6.03
C ASN A 139 -3.07 -5.04 5.78
N PRO A 140 -2.54 -3.89 6.24
CA PRO A 140 -3.23 -2.89 7.05
C PRO A 140 -4.32 -2.14 6.25
N SER A 141 -5.23 -1.44 6.94
CA SER A 141 -6.45 -0.89 6.32
C SER A 141 -6.19 0.41 5.56
N GLU A 142 -7.06 0.75 4.61
CA GLU A 142 -7.03 2.04 3.92
C GLU A 142 -6.95 3.24 4.89
N GLY A 143 -6.26 4.29 4.45
CA GLY A 143 -6.00 5.49 5.24
C GLY A 143 -4.95 5.35 6.35
N GLN A 144 -4.49 4.13 6.68
CA GLN A 144 -3.41 3.96 7.67
C GLN A 144 -2.06 4.42 7.11
N VAL A 145 -1.23 5.00 7.98
CA VAL A 145 0.11 5.49 7.64
C VAL A 145 1.16 4.50 8.14
N VAL A 146 1.85 3.84 7.22
CA VAL A 146 2.79 2.74 7.47
C VAL A 146 4.18 3.06 6.92
N PRO A 147 5.26 2.35 7.34
CA PRO A 147 6.57 2.48 6.71
C PRO A 147 6.48 2.18 5.20
N GLN A 148 7.24 2.90 4.37
CA GLN A 148 7.34 2.59 2.95
C GLN A 148 7.89 1.16 2.75
N GLY A 149 7.43 0.46 1.70
CA GLY A 149 7.74 -0.95 1.44
C GLY A 149 6.97 -1.94 2.30
N THR A 150 6.09 -1.49 3.20
CA THR A 150 5.17 -2.35 3.96
C THR A 150 4.32 -3.20 3.01
N ARG A 151 4.17 -4.49 3.33
CA ARG A 151 3.27 -5.40 2.63
C ARG A 151 1.83 -5.18 3.09
N VAL A 152 0.93 -5.10 2.13
CA VAL A 152 -0.52 -4.98 2.35
C VAL A 152 -1.19 -6.24 1.83
N ASP A 153 -1.72 -7.04 2.74
CA ASP A 153 -2.54 -8.21 2.41
C ASP A 153 -3.90 -7.75 1.90
N LEU A 154 -4.48 -8.47 0.94
CA LEU A 154 -5.79 -8.18 0.35
C LEU A 154 -6.76 -9.35 0.60
N VAL A 155 -7.99 -9.01 0.98
CA VAL A 155 -9.12 -9.93 0.92
C VAL A 155 -9.93 -9.60 -0.33
N VAL A 156 -10.16 -10.60 -1.17
CA VAL A 156 -10.85 -10.50 -2.46
C VAL A 156 -12.18 -11.26 -2.39
N SER A 157 -13.23 -10.70 -2.97
CA SER A 157 -14.54 -11.36 -3.06
C SER A 157 -14.45 -12.66 -3.87
N ALA A 158 -14.94 -13.74 -3.28
CA ALA A 158 -15.26 -14.99 -3.95
C ALA A 158 -16.65 -14.98 -4.63
N GLY A 159 -17.38 -13.86 -4.57
CA GLY A 159 -18.81 -13.76 -4.85
C GLY A 159 -19.67 -14.14 -3.62
N PRO A 160 -21.00 -13.99 -3.72
CA PRO A 160 -21.90 -14.24 -2.60
C PRO A 160 -21.88 -15.71 -2.17
N ALA A 161 -22.05 -15.95 -0.86
CA ALA A 161 -21.99 -17.29 -0.28
C ALA A 161 -23.13 -18.21 -0.77
N SER A 162 -24.29 -17.62 -1.03
CA SER A 162 -25.45 -18.28 -1.63
C SER A 162 -26.06 -17.40 -2.73
N LEU A 163 -26.65 -18.07 -3.71
CA LEU A 163 -27.42 -17.48 -4.79
C LEU A 163 -28.86 -18.00 -4.71
N THR A 164 -29.83 -17.18 -5.09
CA THR A 164 -31.22 -17.61 -5.25
C THR A 164 -31.36 -18.34 -6.59
N MET A 165 -31.87 -19.56 -6.55
CA MET A 165 -32.16 -20.36 -7.74
C MET A 165 -33.24 -19.66 -8.59
N PRO A 166 -32.98 -19.32 -9.88
CA PRO A 166 -33.99 -18.76 -10.77
C PRO A 166 -35.10 -19.77 -11.04
N ASP A 167 -36.25 -19.28 -11.51
CA ASP A 167 -37.25 -20.11 -12.16
C ASP A 167 -36.93 -20.22 -13.65
N VAL A 168 -36.81 -21.45 -14.16
CA VAL A 168 -36.68 -21.77 -15.58
C VAL A 168 -37.81 -22.70 -16.05
N VAL A 169 -38.80 -23.00 -15.22
CA VAL A 169 -39.94 -23.84 -15.62
C VAL A 169 -40.77 -23.11 -16.68
N GLY A 170 -41.15 -23.82 -17.74
CA GLY A 170 -41.84 -23.24 -18.90
C GLY A 170 -40.91 -22.59 -19.94
N HIS A 171 -39.63 -22.39 -19.66
CA HIS A 171 -38.65 -21.95 -20.65
C HIS A 171 -38.24 -23.11 -21.57
N ASP A 172 -37.80 -22.80 -22.80
CA ASP A 172 -37.10 -23.78 -23.63
C ASP A 172 -35.71 -24.08 -23.06
N LEU A 173 -35.18 -25.27 -23.39
CA LEU A 173 -33.88 -25.74 -22.92
C LEU A 173 -32.71 -24.78 -23.23
N ALA A 174 -32.72 -24.07 -24.37
CA ALA A 174 -31.62 -23.18 -24.72
C ALA A 174 -31.65 -21.89 -23.87
N SER A 175 -32.83 -21.27 -23.72
CA SER A 175 -33.04 -20.12 -22.84
C SER A 175 -32.76 -20.45 -21.37
N ALA A 176 -33.20 -21.61 -20.89
CA ALA A 176 -32.94 -22.08 -19.53
C ALA A 176 -31.43 -22.25 -19.27
N ASN A 177 -30.71 -22.93 -20.17
CA ASN A 177 -29.26 -23.08 -20.08
C ASN A 177 -28.53 -21.73 -20.10
N ALA A 178 -28.95 -20.79 -20.95
CA ALA A 178 -28.35 -19.46 -21.05
C ALA A 178 -28.49 -18.66 -19.74
N LEU A 179 -29.68 -18.66 -19.13
CA LEU A 179 -29.93 -17.98 -17.85
C LEU A 179 -29.13 -18.61 -16.70
N LEU A 180 -29.12 -19.95 -16.61
CA LEU A 180 -28.37 -20.68 -15.59
C LEU A 180 -26.87 -20.44 -15.73
N ALA A 181 -26.33 -20.51 -16.95
CA ALA A 181 -24.92 -20.21 -17.22
C ALA A 181 -24.54 -18.77 -16.88
N GLN A 182 -25.40 -17.78 -17.18
CA GLN A 182 -25.18 -16.37 -16.82
C GLN A 182 -25.07 -16.17 -15.30
N LEU A 183 -25.84 -16.94 -14.52
CA LEU A 183 -25.84 -16.90 -13.05
C LEU A 183 -24.79 -17.83 -12.41
N GLY A 184 -23.98 -18.53 -13.21
CA GLY A 184 -22.95 -19.44 -12.72
C GLY A 184 -23.47 -20.78 -12.18
N PHE A 185 -24.66 -21.20 -12.60
CA PHE A 185 -25.25 -22.51 -12.30
C PHE A 185 -24.96 -23.49 -13.45
N PRO A 186 -24.01 -24.44 -13.29
CA PRO A 186 -23.81 -25.50 -14.28
C PRO A 186 -25.04 -26.42 -14.33
N THR A 187 -25.46 -26.82 -15.54
CA THR A 187 -26.54 -27.81 -15.69
C THR A 187 -26.01 -29.24 -15.67
N GLY A 188 -26.74 -30.11 -14.97
CA GLY A 188 -26.44 -31.53 -14.83
C GLY A 188 -27.03 -32.38 -15.95
N PRO A 189 -27.11 -33.71 -15.75
CA PRO A 189 -27.83 -34.61 -16.65
C PRO A 189 -29.28 -34.14 -16.85
N LEU A 190 -29.77 -34.24 -18.09
CA LEU A 190 -31.18 -33.96 -18.40
C LEU A 190 -32.04 -35.19 -18.11
N GLU A 191 -33.16 -34.95 -17.45
CA GLU A 191 -34.26 -35.91 -17.32
C GLU A 191 -35.33 -35.60 -18.38
N TYR A 192 -36.04 -36.64 -18.83
CA TYR A 192 -37.06 -36.51 -19.89
C TYR A 192 -38.41 -37.00 -19.35
N ASP A 193 -39.45 -36.19 -19.52
CA ASP A 193 -40.84 -36.52 -19.17
C ASP A 193 -41.69 -36.64 -20.44
N PRO A 194 -41.97 -37.87 -20.91
CA PRO A 194 -42.81 -38.10 -22.08
C PRO A 194 -44.31 -37.91 -21.81
N SER A 195 -44.71 -37.74 -20.55
CA SER A 195 -46.08 -37.49 -20.13
C SER A 195 -46.41 -36.01 -19.94
N ALA A 196 -45.40 -35.14 -20.04
CA ALA A 196 -45.57 -33.70 -19.93
C ALA A 196 -46.46 -33.14 -21.06
N THR A 197 -47.37 -32.24 -20.69
CA THR A 197 -48.28 -31.54 -21.62
C THR A 197 -47.68 -30.29 -22.25
N PHE A 198 -46.42 -29.98 -21.95
CA PHE A 198 -45.67 -28.85 -22.52
C PHE A 198 -45.11 -29.20 -23.92
N PRO A 199 -44.76 -28.20 -24.75
CA PRO A 199 -44.02 -28.43 -25.98
C PRO A 199 -42.73 -29.22 -25.76
N ALA A 200 -42.38 -30.09 -26.71
CA ALA A 200 -41.14 -30.87 -26.62
C ALA A 200 -39.91 -29.93 -26.55
N GLY A 201 -39.02 -30.19 -25.59
CA GLY A 201 -37.86 -29.33 -25.32
C GLY A 201 -38.08 -28.22 -24.28
N THR A 202 -39.29 -28.07 -23.73
CA THR A 202 -39.60 -27.15 -22.63
C THR A 202 -39.24 -27.77 -21.27
N VAL A 203 -38.67 -26.97 -20.35
CA VAL A 203 -38.40 -27.36 -18.96
C VAL A 203 -39.72 -27.51 -18.19
N VAL A 204 -39.95 -28.67 -17.60
CA VAL A 204 -41.16 -28.99 -16.81
C VAL A 204 -40.89 -29.10 -15.31
N ALA A 205 -39.63 -29.30 -14.92
CA ALA A 205 -39.18 -29.17 -13.55
C ALA A 205 -37.67 -28.89 -13.50
N GLN A 206 -37.22 -28.34 -12.39
CA GLN A 206 -35.83 -28.11 -12.06
C GLN A 206 -35.54 -28.60 -10.64
N THR A 207 -34.31 -29.02 -10.39
CA THR A 207 -33.78 -29.31 -9.06
C THR A 207 -32.37 -28.70 -8.96
N PRO A 208 -32.08 -27.79 -8.01
CA PRO A 208 -32.97 -27.26 -6.97
C PRO A 208 -34.17 -26.45 -7.48
N ALA A 209 -35.22 -26.36 -6.64
CA ALA A 209 -36.44 -25.63 -6.96
C ALA A 209 -36.23 -24.10 -7.01
N ALA A 210 -37.03 -23.41 -7.82
CA ALA A 210 -37.01 -21.94 -7.91
C ALA A 210 -37.16 -21.27 -6.53
N GLY A 211 -36.45 -20.16 -6.32
CA GLY A 211 -36.44 -19.43 -5.06
C GLY A 211 -35.62 -20.06 -3.93
N SER A 212 -35.09 -21.28 -4.09
CA SER A 212 -34.21 -21.88 -3.09
C SER A 212 -32.86 -21.16 -3.00
N ALA A 213 -32.34 -20.98 -1.78
CA ALA A 213 -30.98 -20.48 -1.56
C ALA A 213 -29.98 -21.64 -1.69
N VAL A 214 -29.06 -21.52 -2.64
CA VAL A 214 -28.10 -22.58 -3.00
C VAL A 214 -26.67 -22.02 -3.02
N ALA A 215 -25.66 -22.87 -2.86
CA ALA A 215 -24.27 -22.44 -2.99
C ALA A 215 -23.96 -22.02 -4.44
N ALA A 216 -23.07 -21.05 -4.63
CA ALA A 216 -22.58 -20.70 -5.97
C ALA A 216 -21.92 -21.92 -6.64
N GLY A 217 -22.22 -22.18 -7.91
CA GLY A 217 -21.75 -23.36 -8.65
C GLY A 217 -22.54 -24.66 -8.39
N THR A 218 -23.67 -24.60 -7.68
CA THR A 218 -24.58 -25.76 -7.53
C THR A 218 -25.04 -26.27 -8.90
N ILE A 219 -24.96 -27.59 -9.12
CA ILE A 219 -25.43 -28.22 -10.36
C ILE A 219 -26.96 -28.27 -10.37
N VAL A 220 -27.56 -27.86 -11.49
CA VAL A 220 -29.01 -27.86 -11.70
C VAL A 220 -29.43 -28.99 -12.64
N THR A 221 -30.20 -29.93 -12.13
CA THR A 221 -30.86 -30.97 -12.94
C THR A 221 -32.13 -30.38 -13.54
N LEU A 222 -32.30 -30.52 -14.85
CA LEU A 222 -33.50 -30.08 -15.56
C LEU A 222 -34.27 -31.29 -16.09
N ARG A 223 -35.58 -31.29 -15.89
CA ARG A 223 -36.51 -32.26 -16.46
C ARG A 223 -37.27 -31.60 -17.61
N ILE A 224 -37.22 -32.20 -18.79
CA ILE A 224 -37.65 -31.62 -20.06
C ILE A 224 -38.82 -32.43 -20.63
N ALA A 225 -39.80 -31.75 -21.22
CA ALA A 225 -40.90 -32.41 -21.93
C ALA A 225 -40.41 -33.16 -23.17
N GLY A 226 -40.81 -34.43 -23.31
CA GLY A 226 -40.53 -35.28 -24.47
C GLY A 226 -39.77 -36.56 -24.13
N THR A 227 -39.20 -37.19 -25.16
CA THR A 227 -38.31 -38.36 -25.05
C THR A 227 -36.88 -37.97 -25.40
N ARG A 228 -35.93 -38.83 -25.02
CA ARG A 228 -34.50 -38.68 -25.31
C ARG A 228 -34.17 -38.93 -26.79
#